data_AF-A0A7C6XDY2-F1
#
_entry.id   AF-A0A7C6XDY2-F1
#
_cell.length_a   1.000
_cell.length_b   1.000
_cell.length_c   1.000
_cell.angle_alpha   90.00
_cell.angle_beta   90.00
_cell.angle_gamma   90.00
#
_symmetry.space_group_name_H-M   'P 1'
#
loop_
_entity.id
_entity.type
_entity.pdbx_description
1 polymer ?
#
loop_
_entity_poly.entity_id
_entity_poly.type
_entity_poly.pdbx_seq_one_letter_code
_entity_poly.pdbx_strand_id
1 'polypeptide(L)'
;MSDQPVVDGTVTVDEVVSAGPGWIVIHADADGAPGPDIGHTAVEEGTNTDVVVEIDMAMATERLHAMLHDDLGVMGEYEFPGADAAVAVDGQVVNVPFQTLAQETPEATPAMTPETTPEMTPEATPEMTPGAATPAVTPEATPEEPGVLPETGGFIPGALMLVAAGAAALLGGLALSSSRRSR
;
A
#
# COMPACT_ATOMS: atom_id res chain seq x y z
N MET A 1 -1.07 6.94 -22.09
CA MET A 1 -1.48 5.58 -21.67
C MET A 1 -2.18 4.90 -22.83
N SER A 2 -1.77 3.67 -23.12
CA SER A 2 -2.37 2.82 -24.16
C SER A 2 -3.11 1.64 -23.50
N ASP A 3 -3.96 0.96 -24.28
CA ASP A 3 -4.57 -0.30 -23.86
C ASP A 3 -3.46 -1.32 -23.54
N GLN A 4 -3.63 -2.06 -22.44
CA GLN A 4 -2.58 -2.93 -21.91
C GLN A 4 -3.19 -4.08 -21.12
N PRO A 5 -2.50 -5.23 -21.02
CA PRO A 5 -2.88 -6.24 -20.04
C PRO A 5 -2.61 -5.73 -18.62
N VAL A 6 -3.36 -6.23 -17.65
CA VAL A 6 -2.94 -6.16 -16.25
C VAL A 6 -1.98 -7.32 -16.01
N VAL A 7 -0.81 -7.06 -15.44
CA VAL A 7 0.22 -8.07 -15.17
C VAL A 7 0.52 -8.07 -13.69
N ASP A 8 0.39 -9.24 -13.05
CA ASP A 8 0.64 -9.42 -11.61
C ASP A 8 -0.13 -8.42 -10.73
N GLY A 9 -1.36 -8.05 -11.14
CA GLY A 9 -2.19 -7.08 -10.42
C GLY A 9 -1.75 -5.61 -10.58
N THR A 10 -0.93 -5.31 -11.58
CA THR A 10 -0.41 -3.96 -11.82
C THR A 10 -0.70 -3.45 -13.23
N VAL A 11 -0.82 -2.13 -13.35
CA VAL A 11 -0.83 -1.40 -14.62
C VAL A 11 0.29 -0.37 -14.64
N THR A 12 0.77 -0.04 -15.83
CA THR A 12 1.84 0.95 -16.01
C THR A 12 1.31 2.16 -16.77
N VAL A 13 1.53 3.35 -16.22
CA VAL A 13 1.29 4.62 -16.88
C VAL A 13 2.61 5.12 -17.46
N ASP A 14 2.68 5.20 -18.79
CA ASP A 14 3.91 5.54 -19.52
C ASP A 14 4.55 6.85 -19.06
N GLU A 15 3.72 7.88 -18.91
CA GLU A 15 4.15 9.22 -18.50
C GLU A 15 3.01 9.94 -17.77
N VAL A 16 3.38 10.65 -16.72
CA VAL A 16 2.52 11.54 -15.94
C VAL A 16 3.26 12.86 -15.78
N VAL A 17 2.61 13.96 -16.13
CA VAL A 17 3.12 15.30 -15.87
C VAL A 17 2.27 15.95 -14.78
N SER A 18 2.88 16.19 -13.62
CA SER A 18 2.23 16.83 -12.48
C SER A 18 2.81 18.22 -12.22
N ALA A 19 1.97 19.17 -11.80
CA ALA A 19 2.40 20.52 -11.43
C ALA A 19 2.94 20.63 -9.99
N GLY A 20 2.78 19.57 -9.20
CA GLY A 20 3.23 19.44 -7.82
C GLY A 20 3.23 17.96 -7.41
N PRO A 21 3.46 17.64 -6.13
CA PRO A 21 3.19 16.31 -5.59
C PRO A 21 1.74 15.90 -5.85
N GLY A 22 1.53 14.62 -6.15
CA GLY A 22 0.20 14.12 -6.46
C GLY A 22 0.11 12.62 -6.49
N TRP A 23 -1.03 12.14 -6.99
CA TRP A 23 -1.35 10.73 -7.08
C TRP A 23 -1.85 10.39 -8.47
N ILE A 24 -1.36 9.27 -9.03
CA ILE A 24 -2.11 8.58 -10.07
C ILE A 24 -3.05 7.60 -9.40
N VAL A 25 -4.34 7.77 -9.67
CA VAL A 25 -5.41 6.93 -9.17
C VAL A 25 -6.01 6.17 -10.34
N ILE A 26 -6.17 4.86 -10.18
CA ILE A 26 -6.86 3.98 -11.12
C ILE A 26 -8.26 3.74 -10.59
N HIS A 27 -9.25 4.16 -11.36
CA HIS A 27 -10.65 3.88 -11.09
C HIS A 27 -11.17 2.76 -11.98
N ALA A 28 -12.05 1.92 -11.42
CA ALA A 28 -12.94 1.08 -12.21
C ALA A 28 -13.89 1.94 -13.05
N ASP A 29 -14.42 1.38 -14.14
CA ASP A 29 -15.44 2.02 -14.97
C ASP A 29 -16.83 1.87 -14.31
N ALA A 30 -17.55 2.99 -14.25
CA ALA A 30 -18.96 3.06 -13.92
C ALA A 30 -19.69 3.77 -15.07
N ASP A 31 -20.26 2.98 -15.98
CA ASP A 31 -21.04 3.44 -17.13
C ASP A 31 -20.27 4.42 -18.05
N GLY A 32 -18.97 4.18 -18.24
CA GLY A 32 -18.08 5.01 -19.06
C GLY A 32 -17.47 6.22 -18.32
N ALA A 33 -17.74 6.36 -17.02
CA ALA A 33 -17.15 7.36 -16.15
C ALA A 33 -16.27 6.70 -15.06
N PRO A 34 -15.36 7.45 -14.42
CA PRO A 34 -14.61 6.97 -13.26
C PRO A 34 -15.56 6.56 -12.12
N GLY A 35 -15.42 5.31 -11.69
CA GLY A 35 -16.15 4.67 -10.60
C GLY A 35 -15.32 4.61 -9.31
N PRO A 36 -15.40 3.51 -8.54
CA PRO A 36 -14.56 3.31 -7.36
C PRO A 36 -13.07 3.40 -7.67
N ASP A 37 -12.31 3.99 -6.74
CA ASP A 37 -10.84 3.86 -6.70
C ASP A 37 -10.48 2.40 -6.41
N ILE A 38 -9.60 1.83 -7.22
CA ILE A 38 -9.10 0.46 -7.08
C ILE A 38 -7.58 0.42 -6.93
N GLY A 39 -6.87 1.54 -6.86
CA GLY A 39 -5.42 1.57 -6.68
C GLY A 39 -4.83 2.94 -6.97
N HIS A 40 -3.77 3.31 -6.25
CA HIS A 40 -3.10 4.59 -6.45
C HIS A 40 -1.59 4.49 -6.18
N THR A 41 -0.83 5.44 -6.71
CA THR A 41 0.59 5.60 -6.43
C THR A 41 0.99 7.07 -6.45
N ALA A 42 1.99 7.42 -5.64
CA ALA A 42 2.48 8.78 -5.56
C ALA A 42 3.27 9.15 -6.82
N VAL A 43 3.16 10.41 -7.24
CA VAL A 43 3.98 11.03 -8.29
C VAL A 43 4.56 12.34 -7.78
N GLU A 44 5.76 12.66 -8.24
CA GLU A 44 6.44 13.91 -7.90
C GLU A 44 6.05 15.03 -8.87
N GLU A 45 6.38 16.27 -8.52
CA GLU A 45 6.31 17.40 -9.44
C GLU A 45 7.16 17.15 -10.69
N GLY A 46 6.59 17.45 -11.86
CA GLY A 46 7.26 17.30 -13.16
C GLY A 46 6.87 16.00 -13.86
N THR A 47 7.81 15.46 -14.64
CA THR A 47 7.59 14.28 -15.47
C THR A 47 7.97 13.00 -14.72
N ASN A 48 7.02 12.10 -14.56
CA ASN A 48 7.18 10.77 -14.00
C ASN A 48 6.94 9.75 -15.12
N THR A 49 7.86 8.81 -15.34
CA THR A 49 7.75 7.79 -16.37
C THR A 49 7.64 6.40 -15.76
N ASP A 50 7.04 5.46 -16.48
CA ASP A 50 6.93 4.06 -16.08
C ASP A 50 6.29 3.91 -14.68
N VAL A 51 5.24 4.69 -14.42
CA VAL A 51 4.56 4.74 -13.14
C VAL A 51 3.71 3.49 -12.97
N VAL A 52 4.14 2.60 -12.07
CA VAL A 52 3.44 1.35 -11.78
C VAL A 52 2.40 1.57 -10.68
N VAL A 53 1.18 1.12 -10.92
CA VAL A 53 0.09 1.16 -9.95
C VAL A 53 -0.41 -0.25 -9.69
N GLU A 54 -0.36 -0.67 -8.42
CA GLU A 54 -1.02 -1.88 -7.97
C GLU A 54 -2.52 -1.63 -7.85
N ILE A 55 -3.33 -2.57 -8.36
CA ILE A 55 -4.79 -2.45 -8.38
C ILE A 55 -5.47 -3.64 -7.71
N ASP A 56 -6.62 -3.39 -7.10
CA ASP A 56 -7.52 -4.41 -6.61
C ASP A 56 -8.19 -5.13 -7.79
N MET A 57 -7.64 -6.29 -8.13
CA MET A 57 -8.14 -7.17 -9.18
C MET A 57 -9.59 -7.65 -8.96
N ALA A 58 -10.10 -7.65 -7.73
CA ALA A 58 -11.48 -8.05 -7.46
C ALA A 58 -12.48 -6.99 -7.91
N MET A 59 -12.03 -5.74 -8.07
CA MET A 59 -12.86 -4.58 -8.43
C MET A 59 -12.58 -4.09 -9.86
N ALA A 60 -11.55 -4.63 -10.53
CA ALA A 60 -11.16 -4.24 -11.87
C ALA A 60 -12.24 -4.55 -12.92
N THR A 61 -12.46 -3.61 -13.83
CA THR A 61 -13.37 -3.71 -14.98
C THR A 61 -12.58 -3.75 -16.29
N GLU A 62 -13.22 -4.13 -17.40
CA GLU A 62 -12.58 -4.20 -18.72
C GLU A 62 -12.03 -2.84 -19.20
N ARG A 63 -12.66 -1.75 -18.77
CA ARG A 63 -12.17 -0.39 -18.94
C ARG A 63 -11.79 0.14 -17.58
N LEU A 64 -10.67 0.84 -17.51
CA LEU A 64 -10.22 1.53 -16.31
C LEU A 64 -9.93 2.99 -16.66
N HIS A 65 -9.76 3.81 -15.63
CA HIS A 65 -9.55 5.24 -15.72
C HIS A 65 -8.33 5.63 -14.91
N ALA A 66 -7.28 6.13 -15.57
CA ALA A 66 -6.15 6.75 -14.89
C ALA A 66 -6.43 8.23 -14.70
N MET A 67 -6.52 8.68 -13.45
CA MET A 67 -6.82 10.06 -13.07
C MET A 67 -5.69 10.64 -12.23
N LEU A 68 -5.27 11.87 -12.56
CA LEU A 68 -4.31 12.60 -11.75
C LEU A 68 -5.05 13.34 -10.63
N HIS A 69 -4.56 13.20 -9.40
CA HIS A 69 -5.01 13.92 -8.22
C HIS A 69 -3.85 14.75 -7.65
N ASP A 70 -4.18 15.88 -7.03
CA ASP A 70 -3.22 16.63 -6.23
C ASP A 70 -2.99 15.91 -4.89
N ASP A 71 -1.80 16.08 -4.30
CA ASP A 71 -1.50 15.73 -2.91
C ASP A 71 -1.57 17.03 -2.08
N LEU A 72 -2.73 17.25 -1.45
CA LEU A 72 -3.01 18.43 -0.65
C LEU A 72 -3.40 18.00 0.76
N GLY A 73 -3.16 18.84 1.76
CA GLY A 73 -3.45 18.44 3.14
C GLY A 73 -2.21 17.85 3.79
N VAL A 74 -2.18 16.54 4.01
CA VAL A 74 -1.00 15.87 4.57
C VAL A 74 -0.15 15.31 3.45
N MET A 75 0.92 16.03 3.12
CA MET A 75 1.87 15.62 2.08
C MET A 75 2.27 14.14 2.20
N GLY A 76 2.05 13.36 1.15
CA GLY A 76 2.37 11.94 1.04
C GLY A 76 1.35 11.00 1.68
N GLU A 77 0.18 11.49 2.11
CA GLU A 77 -0.95 10.68 2.56
C GLU A 77 -2.10 10.81 1.54
N TYR A 78 -2.59 9.68 1.02
CA TYR A 78 -3.68 9.71 0.05
C TYR A 78 -5.04 9.92 0.74
N GLU A 79 -5.71 11.01 0.42
CA GLU A 79 -6.82 11.57 1.20
C GLU A 79 -8.08 11.78 0.34
N PHE A 80 -8.66 10.66 -0.12
CA PHE A 80 -9.86 10.64 -0.96
C PHE A 80 -11.03 9.82 -0.35
N PRO A 81 -12.28 10.34 -0.38
CA PRO A 81 -12.65 11.69 -0.77
C PRO A 81 -12.14 12.72 0.26
N GLY A 82 -11.63 13.86 -0.21
CA GLY A 82 -11.01 14.82 0.69
C GLY A 82 -10.17 15.88 -0.01
N ALA A 83 -8.99 16.12 0.52
CA ALA A 83 -8.08 17.15 0.04
C ALA A 83 -7.47 16.81 -1.33
N ASP A 84 -7.29 15.51 -1.60
CA ASP A 84 -6.71 15.00 -2.85
C ASP A 84 -7.75 14.95 -3.97
N ALA A 85 -8.11 16.13 -4.47
CA ALA A 85 -9.05 16.29 -5.55
C ALA A 85 -8.40 16.00 -6.91
N ALA A 86 -9.25 15.63 -7.88
CA ALA A 86 -8.81 15.41 -9.25
C ALA A 86 -8.29 16.71 -9.88
N VAL A 87 -7.12 16.62 -10.53
CA VAL A 87 -6.49 17.73 -11.24
C VAL A 87 -7.31 18.09 -12.47
N ALA A 88 -7.56 19.39 -12.67
CA ALA A 88 -8.24 19.91 -13.85
C ALA A 88 -7.40 20.96 -14.57
N VAL A 89 -7.24 20.78 -15.89
CA VAL A 89 -6.58 21.74 -16.79
C VAL A 89 -7.64 22.36 -17.68
N ASP A 90 -7.74 23.69 -17.68
CA ASP A 90 -8.78 24.43 -18.41
C ASP A 90 -10.23 23.99 -18.10
N GLY A 91 -10.46 23.49 -16.88
CA GLY A 91 -11.75 22.97 -16.43
C GLY A 91 -12.05 21.53 -16.87
N GLN A 92 -11.10 20.84 -17.51
CA GLN A 92 -11.19 19.43 -17.87
C GLN A 92 -10.36 18.60 -16.90
N VAL A 93 -10.98 17.62 -16.24
CA VAL A 93 -10.27 16.67 -15.36
C VAL A 93 -9.27 15.86 -16.20
N VAL A 94 -8.05 15.70 -15.68
CA VAL A 94 -7.01 14.86 -16.27
C VAL A 94 -7.35 13.40 -15.99
N ASN A 95 -8.17 12.83 -16.87
CA ASN A 95 -8.63 11.44 -16.81
C ASN A 95 -8.43 10.79 -18.18
N VAL A 96 -7.72 9.66 -18.20
CA VAL A 96 -7.43 8.88 -19.40
C VAL A 96 -8.04 7.48 -19.24
N PRO A 97 -9.12 7.15 -19.98
CA PRO A 97 -9.63 5.80 -20.01
C PRO A 97 -8.71 4.89 -20.83
N PHE A 98 -8.61 3.62 -20.45
CA PHE A 98 -7.89 2.58 -21.20
C PHE A 98 -8.57 1.22 -21.02
N GLN A 99 -8.39 0.34 -21.98
CA GLN A 99 -8.89 -1.04 -21.90
C GLN A 99 -7.84 -1.95 -21.26
N THR A 100 -8.27 -2.78 -20.32
CA THR A 100 -7.48 -3.93 -19.86
C THR A 100 -7.61 -5.04 -20.87
N LEU A 101 -6.50 -5.49 -21.42
CA LEU A 101 -6.47 -6.65 -22.29
C LEU A 101 -6.47 -7.91 -21.42
N ALA A 102 -7.40 -8.84 -21.66
CA ALA A 102 -7.46 -10.07 -20.90
C ALA A 102 -6.09 -10.79 -20.96
N GLN A 103 -5.50 -11.05 -19.80
CA GLN A 103 -4.38 -11.95 -19.70
C GLN A 103 -4.97 -13.35 -19.89
N GLU A 104 -4.64 -14.01 -21.01
CA GLU A 104 -5.00 -15.40 -21.25
C GLU A 104 -4.54 -16.20 -20.04
N THR A 105 -5.46 -16.50 -19.14
CA THR A 105 -5.17 -17.29 -17.95
C THR A 105 -4.72 -18.64 -18.50
N PRO A 106 -3.53 -19.17 -18.19
CA PRO A 106 -3.23 -20.53 -18.58
C PRO A 106 -4.28 -21.39 -17.91
N GLU A 107 -5.22 -21.92 -18.70
CA GLU A 107 -6.24 -22.84 -18.23
C GLU A 107 -5.52 -23.88 -17.40
N ALA A 108 -5.86 -23.97 -16.12
CA ALA A 108 -5.39 -25.04 -15.26
C ALA A 108 -5.70 -26.33 -15.99
N THR A 109 -4.67 -26.97 -16.56
CA THR A 109 -4.80 -28.28 -17.20
C THR A 109 -5.53 -29.15 -16.18
N PRO A 110 -6.68 -29.76 -16.53
CA PRO A 110 -7.39 -30.58 -15.57
C PRO A 110 -6.39 -31.63 -15.12
N ALA A 111 -6.10 -31.65 -13.82
CA ALA A 111 -5.25 -32.65 -13.21
C ALA A 111 -5.92 -34.01 -13.49
N MET A 112 -5.49 -34.67 -14.56
CA MET A 112 -5.71 -36.08 -14.76
C MET A 112 -4.95 -36.75 -13.62
N THR A 113 -5.67 -37.06 -12.53
CA THR A 113 -5.21 -37.93 -11.46
C THR A 113 -4.62 -39.18 -12.10
N PRO A 114 -3.31 -39.46 -11.99
CA PRO A 114 -2.87 -40.81 -12.25
C PRO A 114 -3.39 -41.67 -11.10
N GLU A 115 -4.45 -42.43 -11.34
CA GLU A 115 -4.79 -43.59 -10.50
C GLU A 115 -3.61 -44.57 -10.59
N THR A 116 -2.66 -44.41 -9.68
CA THR A 116 -1.70 -45.46 -9.39
C THR A 116 -1.97 -45.90 -7.95
N THR A 117 -2.67 -47.02 -7.85
CA THR A 117 -2.74 -47.83 -6.63
C THR A 117 -1.40 -48.53 -6.46
N PRO A 118 -0.55 -48.17 -5.48
CA PRO A 118 0.47 -49.10 -5.02
C PRO A 118 -0.20 -50.14 -4.12
N GLU A 119 -0.32 -51.37 -4.61
CA GLU A 119 -0.62 -52.53 -3.78
C GLU A 119 0.59 -52.81 -2.89
N MET A 120 0.61 -52.25 -1.68
CA MET A 120 1.61 -52.55 -0.66
C MET A 120 0.96 -53.45 0.40
N THR A 121 1.16 -54.76 0.25
CA THR A 121 0.88 -55.78 1.27
C THR A 121 2.01 -55.79 2.29
N PRO A 122 1.80 -55.48 3.58
CA PRO A 122 2.79 -55.74 4.61
C PRO A 122 2.62 -57.17 5.15
N GLU A 123 3.53 -58.08 4.80
CA GLU A 123 3.74 -59.32 5.57
C GLU A 123 4.44 -59.00 6.90
N ALA A 124 3.87 -59.50 7.99
CA ALA A 124 4.30 -59.28 9.36
C ALA A 124 5.54 -60.12 9.73
N THR A 125 6.41 -59.58 10.60
CA THR A 125 7.17 -60.37 11.60
C THR A 125 7.59 -59.46 12.75
N PRO A 126 7.05 -59.64 13.98
CA PRO A 126 7.62 -59.06 15.18
C PRO A 126 8.48 -60.10 15.93
N GLU A 127 9.79 -59.89 15.99
CA GLU A 127 10.64 -60.57 16.98
C GLU A 127 10.86 -59.65 18.19
N MET A 128 10.26 -60.04 19.32
CA MET A 128 10.53 -59.47 20.63
C MET A 128 11.82 -60.06 21.22
N THR A 129 12.71 -59.22 21.74
CA THR A 129 13.70 -59.63 22.75
C THR A 129 13.66 -58.61 23.91
N PRO A 130 13.32 -59.02 25.14
CA PRO A 130 13.39 -58.14 26.31
C PRO A 130 14.73 -58.32 27.05
N GLY A 131 15.45 -57.22 27.25
CA GLY A 131 16.62 -57.13 28.11
C GLY A 131 16.52 -55.94 29.04
N ALA A 132 16.14 -56.19 30.30
CA ALA A 132 15.97 -55.21 31.35
C ALA A 132 17.31 -54.78 31.96
N ALA A 133 17.47 -53.48 32.23
CA ALA A 133 18.15 -52.99 33.44
C ALA A 133 17.67 -51.55 33.75
N THR A 134 17.16 -51.38 34.96
CA THR A 134 16.58 -50.17 35.54
C THR A 134 17.68 -49.40 36.33
N PRO A 135 17.37 -48.33 37.10
CA PRO A 135 17.58 -46.92 36.75
C PRO A 135 18.63 -46.23 37.65
N ALA A 136 18.90 -44.94 37.38
CA ALA A 136 19.00 -43.84 38.36
C ALA A 136 19.86 -42.72 37.77
N VAL A 137 19.31 -41.51 37.61
CA VAL A 137 19.60 -40.32 38.44
C VAL A 137 18.92 -39.08 37.83
N THR A 138 18.38 -38.26 38.73
CA THR A 138 17.76 -36.93 38.58
C THR A 138 18.50 -36.04 39.62
N PRO A 139 18.51 -34.69 39.61
CA PRO A 139 18.17 -33.65 38.62
C PRO A 139 19.31 -32.59 38.42
N GLU A 140 18.96 -31.52 37.70
CA GLU A 140 19.41 -30.12 37.88
C GLU A 140 20.81 -29.68 37.41
N ALA A 141 20.81 -28.79 36.42
CA ALA A 141 21.86 -27.79 36.24
C ALA A 141 21.23 -26.44 35.85
N THR A 142 21.16 -25.58 36.86
CA THR A 142 21.10 -24.12 36.86
C THR A 142 21.91 -23.47 35.73
N PRO A 143 21.42 -22.42 35.06
CA PRO A 143 22.27 -21.54 34.25
C PRO A 143 23.03 -20.57 35.17
N GLU A 144 24.36 -20.66 35.18
CA GLU A 144 25.23 -19.63 35.76
C GLU A 144 25.72 -18.68 34.64
N GLU A 145 25.20 -17.45 34.65
CA GLU A 145 26.00 -16.25 34.36
C GLU A 145 27.09 -16.12 35.46
N PRO A 146 28.27 -15.46 35.29
CA PRO A 146 28.35 -14.07 34.82
C PRO A 146 29.66 -13.65 34.10
N GLY A 147 29.64 -12.48 33.45
CA GLY A 147 30.82 -11.92 32.78
C GLY A 147 30.74 -10.41 32.51
N VAL A 148 30.40 -9.64 33.55
CA VAL A 148 30.85 -8.27 33.88
C VAL A 148 31.93 -7.67 32.93
N LEU A 149 31.84 -6.45 32.37
CA LEU A 149 31.62 -5.14 33.01
C LEU A 149 31.11 -4.07 32.01
N PRO A 150 30.42 -3.02 32.49
CA PRO A 150 29.91 -1.90 31.70
C PRO A 150 30.95 -0.79 31.47
N GLU A 151 31.03 -0.31 30.23
CA GLU A 151 31.67 0.96 29.91
C GLU A 151 30.68 2.11 30.15
N THR A 152 31.00 2.87 31.20
CA THR A 152 30.49 4.17 31.61
C THR A 152 30.17 5.13 30.46
N GLY A 153 28.94 5.66 30.43
CA GLY A 153 28.58 6.85 29.67
C GLY A 153 27.16 7.30 30.01
N GLY A 154 27.02 8.47 30.63
CA GLY A 154 25.78 9.05 31.19
C GLY A 154 24.56 9.03 30.27
N PHE A 155 23.32 9.17 30.74
CA PHE A 155 22.81 10.26 31.59
C PHE A 155 21.32 9.99 31.90
N ILE A 156 20.98 9.92 33.20
CA ILE A 156 19.68 10.07 33.92
C ILE A 156 18.32 10.13 33.17
N PRO A 157 17.32 9.30 33.53
CA PRO A 157 15.92 9.49 33.18
C PRO A 157 15.19 10.32 34.24
N GLY A 158 14.38 11.30 33.81
CA GLY A 158 13.35 11.92 34.64
C GLY A 158 13.47 13.43 34.81
N ALA A 159 12.91 14.18 33.86
CA ALA A 159 12.46 15.55 34.11
C ALA A 159 11.10 15.76 33.44
N LEU A 160 10.06 15.54 34.23
CA LEU A 160 8.73 16.11 34.05
C LEU A 160 8.84 17.65 34.04
N MET A 161 8.41 18.32 32.97
CA MET A 161 8.04 19.74 33.06
C MET A 161 6.94 20.12 32.06
N LEU A 162 5.77 20.46 32.63
CA LEU A 162 4.65 21.15 32.01
C LEU A 162 4.91 22.68 32.00
N VAL A 163 4.72 23.35 30.86
CA VAL A 163 4.38 24.79 30.72
C VAL A 163 3.59 24.93 29.39
N ALA A 164 2.26 25.06 29.34
CA ALA A 164 1.37 26.19 29.65
C ALA A 164 1.45 27.42 28.71
N ALA A 165 0.48 27.50 27.78
CA ALA A 165 -0.32 28.64 27.28
C ALA A 165 0.26 30.07 27.13
N GLY A 166 0.10 30.61 25.90
CA GLY A 166 -0.73 31.81 25.64
C GLY A 166 -0.07 33.19 25.40
N ALA A 167 -0.40 33.84 24.26
CA ALA A 167 -0.66 35.29 24.04
C ALA A 167 -0.65 35.58 22.51
N ALA A 168 -1.73 35.95 21.82
CA ALA A 168 -2.53 37.18 21.83
C ALA A 168 -1.91 38.42 21.12
N ALA A 169 -2.58 38.78 20.01
CA ALA A 169 -3.03 40.15 19.66
C ALA A 169 -2.15 41.15 18.83
N LEU A 170 -2.73 41.51 17.67
CA LEU A 170 -2.96 42.86 17.09
C LEU A 170 -1.89 43.57 16.23
N LEU A 171 -2.38 44.07 15.07
CA LEU A 171 -2.23 45.40 14.41
C LEU A 171 -2.15 45.21 12.87
N GLY A 172 -2.81 45.95 11.98
CA GLY A 172 -3.72 47.10 12.00
C GLY A 172 -4.28 47.30 10.58
N GLY A 173 -5.49 47.86 10.41
CA GLY A 173 -5.71 49.21 9.82
C GLY A 173 -6.01 49.16 8.31
N LEU A 174 -7.24 49.32 7.81
CA LEU A 174 -8.07 50.54 7.59
C LEU A 174 -7.90 51.18 6.18
N ALA A 175 -9.06 51.47 5.55
CA ALA A 175 -9.35 52.43 4.45
C ALA A 175 -9.18 51.88 2.99
N LEU A 176 -9.95 52.24 1.94
CA LEU A 176 -10.98 53.26 1.73
C LEU A 176 -11.75 52.99 0.40
N SER A 177 -13.08 53.18 0.40
CA SER A 177 -13.95 53.85 -0.60
C SER A 177 -14.02 53.53 -2.11
N SER A 178 -15.26 53.68 -2.58
CA SER A 178 -15.75 54.13 -3.90
C SER A 178 -16.06 53.03 -4.93
N SER A 179 -17.10 53.06 -5.76
CA SER A 179 -18.15 54.06 -5.99
C SER A 179 -19.40 53.39 -6.61
N ARG A 180 -20.52 54.07 -6.48
CA ARG A 180 -21.85 53.71 -6.98
C ARG A 180 -22.06 54.36 -8.37
N ARG A 181 -22.70 53.61 -9.30
CA ARG A 181 -23.42 54.03 -10.54
C ARG A 181 -22.65 54.54 -11.77
N SER A 182 -23.04 54.01 -12.93
CA SER A 182 -23.60 54.78 -14.06
C SER A 182 -24.55 53.85 -14.84
N ARG A 183 -25.85 54.09 -14.74
CA ARG A 183 -26.78 54.64 -15.76
C ARG A 183 -27.28 53.59 -16.73
#